data_AF-A0A378WKM2-F1
#
_entry.id   AF-A0A378WKM2-F1
#
_cell.length_a   1.000
_cell.length_b   1.000
_cell.length_c   1.000
_cell.angle_alpha   90.00
_cell.angle_beta   90.00
_cell.angle_gamma   90.00
#
_symmetry.space_group_name_H-M   'P 1'
#
loop_
_entity.id
_entity.type
_entity.pdbx_description
1 polymer ?
#
loop_
_entity_poly.entity_id
_entity_poly.type
_entity_poly.pdbx_seq_one_letter_code
_entity_poly.pdbx_strand_id
1 'polypeptide(L)' 'MDVLGAEGLIARPPVGGTGSALDPHPADDLNQWQRLYLFTRADTIYGGSNEVQRNIISERVLGLPREAR' A
#
# COMPACT_ATOMS: atom_id res chain seq x y z
N MET A 1 14.19 -15.22 -13.09
CA MET A 1 13.76 -14.18 -12.13
C MET A 1 14.85 -14.06 -11.10
N ASP A 2 15.34 -12.85 -10.86
CA ASP A 2 16.21 -12.57 -9.73
C ASP A 2 15.33 -12.34 -8.48
N VAL A 3 15.60 -13.06 -7.40
CA VAL A 3 14.77 -13.05 -6.18
C VAL A 3 15.60 -12.41 -5.06
N LEU A 4 15.21 -11.21 -4.65
CA LEU A 4 15.96 -10.37 -3.70
C LEU A 4 16.04 -10.94 -2.27
N GLY A 5 15.25 -11.97 -1.93
CA GLY A 5 15.32 -12.65 -0.63
C GLY A 5 15.23 -11.68 0.56
N ALA A 6 16.15 -11.82 1.52
CA ALA A 6 16.19 -11.01 2.73
C ALA A 6 16.48 -9.52 2.48
N GLU A 7 17.22 -9.19 1.42
CA GLU A 7 17.50 -7.79 1.02
C GLU A 7 16.23 -7.05 0.61
N GLY A 8 15.19 -7.78 0.18
CA GLY A 8 13.86 -7.23 -0.07
C GLY A 8 13.11 -6.82 1.20
N LEU A 9 13.50 -7.33 2.37
CA LEU A 9 12.79 -7.11 3.64
C LEU A 9 13.37 -5.98 4.49
N ILE A 10 14.60 -5.53 4.20
CA ILE A 10 15.30 -4.53 5.01
C ILE A 10 15.25 -3.19 4.29
N ALA A 11 14.73 -2.15 4.95
CA ALA A 11 14.85 -0.78 4.46
C ALA A 11 16.34 -0.41 4.41
N ARG A 12 16.82 0.02 3.25
CA ARG A 12 18.25 0.30 3.08
C ARG A 12 18.55 1.62 3.80
N PRO A 13 19.62 1.71 4.61
CA PRO A 13 20.01 2.99 5.19
C PRO A 13 20.26 4.02 4.09
N PRO A 14 19.93 5.30 4.31
CA PRO A 14 20.05 6.34 3.29
C PRO A 14 21.50 6.43 2.82
N VAL A 15 21.74 6.07 1.55
CA VAL A 15 23.03 6.30 0.90
C VAL A 15 23.05 7.74 0.42
N GLY A 16 23.81 8.58 1.15
CA GLY A 16 24.32 9.89 0.75
C GLY A 16 23.41 10.75 -0.13
N GLY A 17 22.60 11.61 0.49
CA GLY A 17 21.90 12.69 -0.18
C GLY A 17 21.98 13.98 0.64
N THR A 18 22.44 15.07 0.02
CA THR A 18 22.52 16.44 0.58
C THR A 18 21.14 17.10 0.76
N GLY A 19 20.14 16.34 1.21
CA GLY A 19 18.82 16.84 1.58
C GLY A 19 18.77 17.12 3.08
N SER A 20 18.19 18.25 3.47
CA SER A 20 18.12 18.77 4.85
C SER A 20 17.99 17.68 5.92
N ALA A 21 19.01 17.58 6.77
CA ALA A 21 19.17 16.57 7.81
C ALA A 21 18.18 16.70 8.99
N LEU A 22 17.03 17.35 8.80
CA LEU A 22 16.14 17.73 9.90
C LEU A 22 14.92 16.81 10.07
N ASP A 23 14.60 15.92 9.13
CA ASP A 23 13.64 14.82 9.35
C ASP A 23 13.69 13.82 8.17
N PRO A 24 14.41 12.69 8.26
CA PRO A 24 14.33 11.65 7.24
C PRO A 24 12.93 11.03 7.27
N HIS A 25 12.15 11.19 6.19
CA HIS A 25 10.87 10.51 6.08
C HIS A 25 11.15 9.03 5.78
N PRO A 26 10.60 8.07 6.56
CA PRO A 26 10.93 6.64 6.42
C PRO A 26 10.62 6.06 5.03
N ALA A 27 9.81 6.75 4.22
CA ALA A 27 9.59 6.38 2.83
C ALA A 27 10.81 6.58 1.93
N ASP A 28 11.77 7.43 2.30
CA ASP A 28 12.97 7.75 1.52
C ASP A 28 13.99 6.59 1.50
N ASP A 29 13.93 5.73 2.51
CA ASP A 29 14.83 4.58 2.70
C ASP A 29 14.33 3.29 2.00
N LEU A 30 13.12 3.32 1.45
CA LEU A 30 12.51 2.16 0.80
C LEU A 30 12.96 2.04 -0.66
N ASN A 31 13.36 0.83 -1.06
CA ASN A 31 13.59 0.53 -2.48
C ASN A 31 12.27 0.48 -3.26
N GLN A 32 12.34 0.45 -4.60
CA GLN A 32 11.16 0.49 -5.48
C GLN A 32 10.15 -0.64 -5.18
N TRP A 33 10.64 -1.85 -4.86
CA TRP A 33 9.80 -3.01 -4.65
C TRP A 33 9.13 -3.00 -3.27
N GLN A 34 9.83 -2.49 -2.26
CA GLN A 34 9.27 -2.24 -0.93
C GLN A 34 8.19 -1.17 -0.98
N ARG A 35 8.44 -0.06 -1.68
CA ARG A 35 7.44 0.99 -1.91
C ARG A 35 6.21 0.42 -2.60
N LEU A 36 6.40 -0.35 -3.68
CA LEU A 36 5.29 -0.97 -4.40
C LEU A 36 4.52 -1.99 -3.52
N TYR A 37 5.22 -2.81 -2.74
CA TYR A 37 4.59 -3.74 -1.82
C TYR A 37 3.69 -3.01 -0.81
N LEU A 38 4.18 -1.95 -0.16
CA LEU A 38 3.37 -1.18 0.78
C LEU A 38 2.23 -0.44 0.09
N PHE A 39 2.47 0.11 -1.10
CA PHE A 39 1.46 0.82 -1.88
C PHE A 39 0.29 -0.10 -2.27
N THR A 40 0.56 -1.31 -2.77
CA THR A 40 -0.49 -2.27 -3.15
C THR A 40 -1.37 -2.70 -1.98
N ARG A 41 -0.85 -2.67 -0.74
CA ARG A 41 -1.67 -2.92 0.46
C ARG A 41 -2.61 -1.76 0.76
N ALA A 42 -2.12 -0.53 0.64
CA ALA A 42 -2.93 0.67 0.83
C ALA A 42 -4.05 0.78 -0.22
N ASP A 43 -3.82 0.32 -1.44
CA ASP A 43 -4.77 0.37 -2.57
C ASP A 43 -6.12 -0.30 -2.23
N THR A 44 -6.10 -1.35 -1.41
CA THR A 44 -7.32 -2.05 -0.96
C THR A 44 -8.18 -1.27 0.03
N ILE A 45 -7.73 -0.08 0.47
CA ILE A 45 -8.40 0.73 1.49
C ILE A 45 -8.72 2.12 0.94
N TYR A 46 -7.76 2.80 0.31
CA TYR A 46 -7.89 4.24 0.03
C TYR A 46 -8.85 4.58 -1.14
N GLY A 47 -9.24 3.59 -1.95
CA GLY A 47 -10.31 3.68 -2.97
C GLY A 47 -11.69 3.19 -2.50
N GLY A 48 -11.82 2.85 -1.22
CA GLY A 48 -12.97 2.15 -0.66
C GLY A 48 -12.66 0.66 -0.50
N SER A 49 -12.88 0.14 0.71
CA SER A 49 -12.57 -1.26 1.03
C SER A 49 -13.37 -2.24 0.17
N ASN A 50 -12.85 -3.45 0.00
CA ASN A 50 -13.56 -4.54 -0.68
C ASN A 50 -14.95 -4.79 -0.07
N GLU A 51 -15.11 -4.59 1.24
CA GLU A 51 -16.38 -4.72 1.93
C GLU A 51 -17.40 -3.68 1.43
N VAL A 52 -16.98 -2.41 1.37
CA VAL A 52 -17.82 -1.32 0.84
C VAL A 52 -18.15 -1.54 -0.63
N GLN A 53 -17.15 -1.90 -1.45
CA GLN A 53 -17.36 -2.12 -2.88
C GLN A 53 -18.31 -3.29 -3.14
N ARG A 54 -18.17 -4.40 -2.40
CA ARG A 54 -19.09 -5.54 -2.50
C ARG A 54 -20.52 -5.15 -2.13
N ASN A 55 -20.71 -4.33 -1.09
CA ASN A 55 -22.03 -3.84 -0.72
C ASN A 55 -22.65 -2.96 -1.81
N ILE A 56 -21.87 -2.07 -2.42
CA ILE A 56 -22.32 -1.24 -3.55
C ILE A 56 -22.76 -2.12 -4.73
N ILE A 57 -21.98 -3.15 -5.09
CA ILE A 57 -22.32 -4.09 -6.16
C ILE A 57 -23.60 -4.86 -5.81
N SER A 58 -23.70 -5.40 -4.60
CA SER A 58 -24.88 -6.11 -4.12
C SER A 58 -26.16 -5.26 -4.21
N GLU A 59 -26.12 -4.04 -3.71
CA GLU A 59 -27.31 -3.17 -3.66
C GLU A 59 -27.65 -2.55 -5.02
N ARG A 60 -26.65 -2.03 -5.76
CA ARG A 60 -26.88 -1.21 -6.95
C ARG A 60 -26.83 -1.97 -8.27
N VAL A 61 -26.02 -3.03 -8.35
CA VAL A 61 -25.88 -3.84 -9.56
C VAL A 61 -26.79 -5.05 -9.47
N LEU A 62 -26.80 -5.73 -8.32
CA LEU A 62 -27.53 -6.99 -8.14
C LEU A 62 -28.93 -6.82 -7.51
N GLY A 63 -29.27 -5.65 -6.97
CA GLY A 63 -30.59 -5.38 -6.38
C GLY A 63 -30.86 -6.15 -5.07
N LEU A 64 -29.81 -6.61 -4.39
CA LEU A 64 -29.93 -7.31 -3.12
C LEU A 64 -30.34 -6.34 -1.99
N PRO A 65 -31.03 -6.82 -0.94
CA PRO A 65 -31.33 -6.02 0.24
C PRO A 65 -30.06 -5.46 0.89
N ARG A 66 -30.17 -4.27 1.48
CA ARG A 66 -29.05 -3.61 2.17
C ARG A 66 -28.56 -4.44 3.36
N GLU A 67 -27.26 -4.40 3.60
CA GLU A 67 -26.66 -5.05 4.77
C GLU A 67 -27.26 -4.46 6.06
N ALA A 68 -27.56 -5.33 7.04
CA ALA A 68 -28.03 -4.89 8.34
C ALA A 68 -26.89 -4.17 9.07
N ARG A 69 -27.16 -2.94 9.54
CA ARG A 69 -26.19 -2.08 10.23
C ARG A 69 -26.17 -2.34 11.73
#